data_AF-A0A946F8F8-F1
#
_entry.id   AF-A0A946F8F8-F1
#
_cell.length_a   1.000
_cell.length_b   1.000
_cell.length_c   1.000
_cell.angle_alpha   90.00
_cell.angle_beta   90.00
_cell.angle_gamma   90.00
#
_symmetry.space_group_name_H-M   'P 1'
#
loop_
_entity.id
_entity.type
_entity.pdbx_description
1 polymer ?
#
loop_
_entity_poly.entity_id
_entity_poly.type
_entity_poly.pdbx_seq_one_letter_code
_entity_poly.pdbx_strand_id
1 'polypeptide(L)'
;MARLIAQYPGERLEPHGDLFRTLARAIVGQQISVMAAEHIWNRVKERAGMPSAKAFLAIGKQALLDCGLTRRKADYLAALADSSGGSHQIATDAPVSDGRALRAELLAL
;
A
#
# COMPACT_ATOMS: atom_id res chain seq x y z
N MET A 1 -9.28 -14.63 -24.95
CA MET A 1 -9.79 -13.68 -23.94
C MET A 1 -11.29 -13.45 -24.04
N ALA A 2 -11.85 -13.13 -25.22
CA ALA A 2 -13.30 -12.90 -25.40
C ALA A 2 -14.21 -14.00 -24.84
N ARG A 3 -13.85 -15.28 -25.04
CA ARG A 3 -14.60 -16.42 -24.50
C ARG A 3 -14.60 -16.50 -22.96
N LEU A 4 -13.51 -16.10 -22.30
CA LEU A 4 -13.43 -16.06 -20.84
C LEU A 4 -14.26 -14.91 -20.27
N ILE A 5 -14.18 -13.72 -20.89
CA ILE A 5 -14.98 -12.55 -20.48
C ILE A 5 -16.48 -12.86 -20.60
N ALA A 6 -16.89 -13.52 -21.68
CA ALA A 6 -18.27 -13.93 -21.88
C ALA A 6 -18.76 -14.98 -20.86
N GLN A 7 -17.86 -15.77 -20.26
CA GLN A 7 -18.20 -16.76 -19.24
C GLN A 7 -18.41 -16.13 -17.84
N TYR A 8 -17.91 -14.91 -17.60
CA TYR A 8 -17.97 -14.22 -16.31
C TYR A 8 -18.50 -12.78 -16.44
N PRO A 9 -19.73 -12.56 -16.94
CA PRO A 9 -20.26 -11.22 -17.23
C PRO A 9 -20.56 -10.38 -15.97
N GLY A 10 -20.61 -11.01 -14.80
CA GLY A 10 -20.89 -10.35 -13.51
C GLY A 10 -19.64 -9.91 -12.74
N GLU A 11 -18.45 -10.34 -13.15
CA GLU A 11 -17.22 -10.01 -12.44
C GLU A 11 -16.76 -8.60 -12.80
N ARG A 12 -16.61 -7.74 -11.78
CA ARG A 12 -16.13 -6.36 -11.93
C ARG A 12 -15.01 -6.09 -10.95
N LEU A 13 -14.07 -5.25 -11.37
CA LEU A 13 -13.06 -4.70 -10.47
C LEU A 13 -13.71 -3.61 -9.63
N GLU A 14 -13.80 -3.86 -8.33
CA GLU A 14 -14.25 -2.86 -7.36
C GLU A 14 -13.04 -2.11 -6.80
N PRO A 15 -13.08 -0.77 -6.71
CA PRO A 15 -12.03 0.01 -6.07
C PRO A 15 -11.91 -0.38 -4.59
N HIS A 16 -10.71 -0.71 -4.12
CA HIS A 16 -10.45 -0.84 -2.69
C HIS A 16 -10.42 0.55 -2.04
N GLY A 17 -11.37 0.83 -1.14
CA GLY A 17 -11.59 2.15 -0.53
C GLY A 17 -10.49 2.68 0.41
N ASP A 18 -9.33 2.03 0.50
CA ASP A 18 -8.18 2.51 1.27
C ASP A 18 -6.89 2.22 0.49
N LEU A 19 -6.53 3.15 -0.39
CA LEU A 19 -5.37 3.01 -1.27
C LEU A 19 -4.05 2.96 -0.49
N PHE A 20 -3.89 3.81 0.53
CA PHE A 20 -2.70 3.81 1.38
C PHE A 20 -2.50 2.43 2.00
N ARG A 21 -3.52 1.89 2.66
CA ARG A 21 -3.43 0.58 3.32
C ARG A 21 -3.20 -0.55 2.31
N THR A 22 -3.79 -0.43 1.13
CA THR A 22 -3.62 -1.41 0.03
C THR A 22 -2.15 -1.42 -0.43
N LEU A 23 -1.57 -0.26 -0.72
CA LEU A 23 -0.17 -0.14 -1.13
C LEU A 23 0.79 -0.53 0.00
N ALA A 24 0.53 -0.08 1.22
CA ALA A 24 1.33 -0.43 2.38
C ALA A 24 1.37 -1.95 2.61
N ARG A 25 0.21 -2.61 2.56
CA ARG A 25 0.11 -4.08 2.69
C ARG A 25 0.81 -4.81 1.53
N ALA A 26 0.72 -4.28 0.32
CA ALA A 26 1.45 -4.83 -0.83
C ALA A 26 2.97 -4.73 -0.63
N ILE A 27 3.49 -3.58 -0.18
CA ILE A 27 4.93 -3.39 0.13
C ILE A 27 5.40 -4.37 1.21
N VAL A 28 4.62 -4.54 2.29
CA VAL A 28 4.94 -5.52 3.35
C VAL A 28 5.09 -6.93 2.79
N GLY A 29 4.19 -7.35 1.89
CA GLY A 29 4.15 -8.71 1.33
C GLY A 29 5.20 -9.02 0.26
N GLN A 30 5.97 -8.04 -0.22
CA GLN A 30 6.95 -8.28 -1.28
C GLN A 30 8.00 -9.32 -0.89
N GLN A 31 8.26 -10.29 -1.78
CA GLN A 31 9.34 -11.29 -1.67
C GLN A 31 9.28 -12.20 -0.42
N ILE A 32 8.12 -12.34 0.22
CA ILE A 32 7.92 -13.22 1.38
C ILE A 32 6.62 -14.01 1.25
N SER A 33 6.45 -15.05 2.08
CA SER A 33 5.21 -15.82 2.10
C SER A 33 4.03 -14.99 2.63
N VAL A 34 2.81 -15.41 2.28
CA VAL A 34 1.58 -14.78 2.79
C VAL A 34 1.53 -14.79 4.32
N MET A 35 1.88 -15.92 4.95
CA MET A 35 1.91 -16.02 6.42
C MET A 35 2.94 -15.05 7.04
N ALA A 36 4.15 -14.96 6.49
CA ALA A 36 5.16 -14.03 7.00
C ALA A 36 4.70 -12.57 6.86
N ALA A 37 4.09 -12.23 5.73
CA ALA A 37 3.52 -10.90 5.49
C ALA A 37 2.41 -10.57 6.49
N GLU A 38 1.54 -11.52 6.79
CA GLU A 38 0.46 -11.37 7.75
C GLU A 38 0.98 -11.16 9.18
N HIS A 39 1.99 -11.91 9.60
CA HIS A 39 2.64 -11.72 10.92
C HIS A 39 3.29 -10.33 11.05
N ILE A 40 4.01 -9.87 10.03
CA ILE A 40 4.60 -8.52 10.03
C ILE A 40 3.49 -7.46 10.05
N TRP A 41 2.44 -7.63 9.24
CA TRP A 41 1.32 -6.70 9.19
C TRP A 41 0.56 -6.59 10.51
N ASN A 42 0.38 -7.71 11.23
CA ASN A 42 -0.25 -7.71 12.55
C ASN A 42 0.58 -6.91 13.57
N ARG A 43 1.90 -7.08 13.61
CA ARG A 43 2.78 -6.25 14.45
C ARG A 43 2.70 -4.76 14.11
N VAL A 44 2.63 -4.42 12.82
CA VAL A 44 2.44 -3.03 12.38
C VAL A 44 1.10 -2.48 12.88
N LYS A 45 0.00 -3.22 12.79
CA LYS A 45 -1.31 -2.82 13.34
C LYS A 45 -1.26 -2.65 14.86
N GLU A 46 -0.60 -3.56 15.57
CA GLU A 46 -0.44 -3.45 17.03
C GLU A 46 0.34 -2.20 17.41
N ARG A 47 1.36 -1.84 16.62
CA ARG A 47 2.21 -0.68 16.89
C ARG A 47 1.59 0.65 16.48
N ALA A 48 0.92 0.69 15.32
CA ALA A 48 0.37 1.90 14.71
C ALA A 48 -1.13 2.13 15.00
N GLY A 49 -1.82 1.13 15.56
CA GLY A 49 -3.28 1.11 15.61
C GLY A 49 -3.86 0.92 14.21
N MET A 50 -4.77 1.82 13.80
CA MET A 50 -5.30 1.82 12.43
C MET A 50 -4.21 2.27 11.45
N PRO A 51 -3.73 1.39 10.54
CA PRO A 51 -2.66 1.74 9.59
C PRO A 51 -3.11 2.87 8.66
N SER A 52 -2.52 4.04 8.84
CA SER A 52 -2.77 5.25 8.06
C SER A 52 -1.45 5.99 7.88
N ALA A 53 -1.39 6.88 6.89
CA ALA A 53 -0.22 7.73 6.67
C ALA A 53 0.18 8.47 7.95
N LYS A 54 -0.77 9.12 8.63
CA LYS A 54 -0.56 9.80 9.91
C LYS A 54 -0.01 8.88 10.99
N ALA A 55 -0.54 7.65 11.11
CA ALA A 55 -0.06 6.70 12.10
C ALA A 55 1.38 6.26 11.83
N PHE A 56 1.74 6.04 10.56
CA PHE A 56 3.08 5.63 10.16
C PHE A 56 4.12 6.75 10.41
N LEU A 57 3.75 8.00 10.12
CA LEU A 57 4.56 9.17 10.47
C LEU A 57 4.74 9.32 11.98
N ALA A 58 3.68 9.08 12.76
CA ALA A 58 3.71 9.22 14.21
C ALA A 58 4.61 8.17 14.91
N ILE A 59 4.57 6.90 14.47
CA ILE A 59 5.43 5.86 15.06
C ILE A 59 6.87 5.91 14.53
N GLY A 60 7.06 6.50 13.36
CA GLY A 60 8.35 6.66 12.71
C GLY A 60 8.94 5.37 12.13
N LYS A 61 9.97 5.54 11.31
CA LYS A 61 10.65 4.45 10.58
C LYS A 61 11.24 3.37 11.50
N GLN A 62 11.78 3.75 12.66
CA GLN A 62 12.39 2.77 13.56
C GLN A 62 11.36 1.76 14.08
N ALA A 63 10.15 2.21 14.43
CA ALA A 63 9.09 1.31 14.86
C ALA A 63 8.66 0.33 13.75
N LEU A 64 8.71 0.76 12.47
CA LEU A 64 8.47 -0.13 11.33
C LEU A 64 9.56 -1.20 11.20
N LEU A 65 10.84 -0.86 11.40
CA LEU A 65 11.93 -1.83 11.43
C LEU A 65 11.75 -2.85 12.56
N ASP A 66 11.35 -2.39 13.75
CA ASP A 66 11.12 -3.25 14.92
C ASP A 66 9.95 -4.22 14.68
N CYS A 67 9.03 -3.90 13.76
CA CYS A 67 7.98 -4.81 13.30
C CYS A 67 8.47 -5.91 12.34
N GLY A 68 9.77 -5.98 12.05
CA GLY A 68 10.39 -6.98 11.19
C GLY A 68 10.41 -6.61 9.70
N LEU A 69 10.22 -5.34 9.36
CA LEU A 69 10.40 -4.84 8.00
C LEU A 69 11.89 -4.72 7.67
N THR A 70 12.24 -4.98 6.41
CA THR A 70 13.59 -4.65 5.91
C THR A 70 13.75 -3.13 5.83
N ARG A 71 15.00 -2.65 5.81
CA ARG A 71 15.29 -1.21 5.67
C ARG A 71 14.59 -0.58 4.46
N ARG A 72 14.68 -1.23 3.29
CA ARG A 72 14.01 -0.77 2.07
C ARG A 72 12.48 -0.68 2.20
N LYS A 73 11.84 -1.69 2.80
CA LYS A 73 10.39 -1.64 3.00
C LYS A 73 9.99 -0.52 3.96
N ALA A 74 10.74 -0.33 5.03
CA ALA A 74 10.51 0.77 5.97
C ALA A 74 10.71 2.14 5.31
N ASP A 75 11.70 2.28 4.41
CA ASP A 75 11.92 3.49 3.60
C ASP A 75 10.72 3.80 2.70
N TYR A 76 10.27 2.84 1.90
CA TYR A 76 9.13 3.04 1.00
C TYR A 76 7.84 3.34 1.75
N LEU A 77 7.61 2.71 2.91
CA LEU A 77 6.43 2.97 3.73
C LEU A 77 6.46 4.36 4.36
N ALA A 78 7.64 4.85 4.76
CA ALA A 78 7.80 6.23 5.23
C ALA A 78 7.55 7.23 4.09
N ALA A 79 8.17 7.03 2.92
CA ALA A 79 7.95 7.88 1.75
C ALA A 79 6.48 7.88 1.29
N LEU A 80 5.81 6.72 1.31
CA LEU A 80 4.38 6.60 1.02
C LEU A 80 3.52 7.37 2.04
N ALA A 81 3.90 7.33 3.32
CA ALA A 81 3.18 8.05 4.37
C ALA A 81 3.37 9.57 4.27
N ASP A 82 4.58 10.03 3.94
CA ASP A 82 4.89 11.44 3.70
C ASP A 82 4.10 11.97 2.49
N SER A 83 4.08 11.25 1.37
CA SER A 83 3.36 11.67 0.16
C SER A 83 1.84 11.69 0.36
N SER A 84 1.30 10.75 1.12
CA SER A 84 -0.13 10.67 1.44
C SER A 84 -0.58 11.69 2.50
N GLY A 85 0.35 12.28 3.26
CA GLY A 85 0.08 13.32 4.26
C GLY A 85 0.16 14.76 3.71
N GLY A 86 0.77 14.95 2.54
CA GLY A 86 0.86 16.24 1.84
C GLY A 86 -0.36 16.53 0.96
N SER A 87 -0.35 17.70 0.28
CA SER A 87 -1.38 18.10 -0.72
C SER A 87 -1.46 17.17 -1.94
N HIS A 88 -0.58 16.18 -2.04
CA HIS A 88 -0.58 15.13 -3.05
C HIS A 88 -1.53 14.00 -2.62
N GLN A 89 -2.83 14.27 -2.67
CA GLN A 89 -3.80 13.19 -2.61
C GLN A 89 -3.52 12.25 -3.79
N ILE A 90 -3.10 11.02 -3.50
CA ILE A 90 -3.13 9.96 -4.51
C ILE A 90 -4.60 9.83 -4.88
N ALA A 91 -4.98 10.42 -6.01
CA ALA A 91 -6.36 10.65 -6.39
C ALA A 91 -7.10 9.31 -6.46
N THR A 92 -8.00 9.08 -5.49
CA THR A 92 -8.83 7.88 -5.43
C THR A 92 -9.97 7.87 -6.45
N ASP A 93 -10.28 9.04 -7.03
CA ASP A 93 -11.38 9.25 -7.98
C ASP A 93 -10.93 9.62 -9.41
N ALA A 94 -9.62 9.63 -9.68
CA ALA A 94 -9.15 9.84 -11.05
C ALA A 94 -9.48 8.59 -11.90
N PRO A 95 -10.18 8.71 -13.04
CA PRO A 95 -10.58 7.57 -13.86
C PRO A 95 -9.33 6.89 -14.42
N VAL A 96 -8.81 5.81 -13.78
CA VAL A 96 -7.53 5.10 -14.07
C VAL A 96 -6.69 5.84 -15.11
N SER A 97 -6.26 7.05 -14.75
CA SER A 97 -5.82 8.01 -15.75
C SER A 97 -4.35 7.75 -15.96
N ASP A 98 -4.07 6.95 -17.00
CA ASP A 98 -2.77 6.44 -17.42
C ASP A 98 -1.95 5.81 -16.27
N GLY A 99 -1.97 4.47 -16.18
CA GLY A 99 -1.16 3.73 -15.20
C GLY A 99 0.35 4.06 -15.23
N ARG A 100 0.84 4.74 -16.28
CA ARG A 100 2.21 5.28 -16.34
C ARG A 100 2.43 6.47 -15.41
N ALA A 101 1.45 7.35 -15.22
CA ALA A 101 1.55 8.49 -14.31
C ALA A 101 1.65 8.02 -12.85
N LEU A 102 0.75 7.12 -12.45
CA LEU A 102 0.80 6.50 -11.12
C LEU A 102 2.09 5.71 -10.90
N ARG A 103 2.57 4.98 -11.92
CA ARG A 103 3.85 4.27 -11.84
C ARG A 103 5.04 5.22 -11.71
N ALA A 104 5.03 6.36 -12.40
CA ALA A 104 6.09 7.35 -12.32
C ALA A 104 6.16 8.00 -10.93
N GLU A 105 5.00 8.34 -10.35
CA GLU A 105 4.94 8.84 -8.97
C GLU A 105 5.44 7.78 -7.97
N LEU A 106 5.00 6.52 -8.10
CA LEU A 106 5.45 5.44 -7.22
C LEU A 106 6.94 5.08 -7.37
N LEU A 107 7.55 5.33 -8.53
CA LEU A 107 9.00 5.18 -8.73
C LEU A 107 9.81 6.37 -8.22
N ALA A 108 9.16 7.51 -8.00
CA ALA A 108 9.77 8.72 -7.46
C ALA A 108 9.75 8.77 -5.91
N LEU A 109 9.03 7.83 -5.27
CA LEU A 109 9.05 7.57 -3.83
C LEU A 109 10.24 6.66 -3.45
#